data_AF-A0A7W1DAA9-F1
#
_entry.id   AF-A0A7W1DAA9-F1
#
_cell.length_a   1.000
_cell.length_b   1.000
_cell.length_c   1.000
_cell.angle_alpha   90.00
_cell.angle_beta   90.00
_cell.angle_gamma   90.00
#
_symmetry.space_group_name_H-M   'P 1'
#
loop_
_entity.id
_entity.type
_entity.pdbx_description
1 polymer ?
#
loop_
_entity_poly.entity_id
_entity_poly.type
_entity_poly.pdbx_seq_one_letter_code
_entity_poly.pdbx_strand_id
1 'polypeptide(L)'
;RDTEHPLIVVLHFQIVGVVVGFLFTIFNWETPIGWDWFYLLLIGIFSQLGQVFLTTAFQKERAASVAIVNYTGLIYALLLGWFVFGEVQTLQSLLGMFLVVGGVILSVIYSKRQKDLENIESSIG
;
A
#
# COMPACT_ATOMS: atom_id res chain seq x y z
N ARG A 1 12.69 -24.72 -12.76
CA ARG A 1 11.33 -24.47 -12.20
C ARG A 1 11.20 -22.98 -12.15
N ASP A 2 10.46 -22.45 -13.12
CA ASP A 2 10.56 -21.10 -13.64
C ASP A 2 10.21 -20.06 -12.59
N THR A 3 11.16 -19.16 -12.37
CA THR A 3 11.04 -18.00 -11.49
C THR A 3 10.11 -17.02 -12.21
N GLU A 4 8.81 -17.11 -11.95
CA GLU A 4 7.81 -16.20 -12.50
C GLU A 4 8.28 -14.75 -12.30
N HIS A 5 8.47 -14.03 -13.41
CA HIS A 5 8.99 -12.67 -13.37
C HIS A 5 7.97 -11.82 -12.61
N PRO A 6 8.31 -11.18 -11.48
CA PRO A 6 7.29 -10.61 -10.61
C PRO A 6 6.57 -9.39 -11.23
N LEU A 7 7.09 -8.86 -12.34
CA LEU A 7 6.36 -7.93 -13.23
C LEU A 7 5.04 -8.52 -13.75
N ILE A 8 4.95 -9.83 -13.95
CA ILE A 8 3.74 -10.50 -14.44
C ILE A 8 2.62 -10.39 -13.40
N VAL A 9 2.92 -10.55 -12.12
CA VAL A 9 1.95 -10.42 -11.03
C VAL A 9 1.38 -9.00 -10.97
N VAL A 10 2.23 -8.00 -11.16
CA VAL A 10 1.84 -6.57 -11.22
C VAL A 10 0.91 -6.30 -12.38
N LEU A 11 1.29 -6.77 -13.56
CA LEU A 11 0.53 -6.59 -14.79
C LEU A 11 -0.87 -7.21 -14.65
N HIS A 12 -0.97 -8.41 -14.06
CA HIS A 12 -2.27 -9.07 -13.82
C HIS A 12 -3.13 -8.25 -12.85
N PHE A 13 -2.57 -7.76 -11.75
CA PHE A 13 -3.30 -6.90 -10.82
C PHE A 13 -3.79 -5.61 -11.47
N GLN A 14 -2.98 -5.00 -12.34
CA GLN A 14 -3.34 -3.79 -13.08
C GLN A 14 -4.46 -4.05 -14.08
N ILE A 15 -4.40 -5.15 -14.83
CA ILE A 15 -5.46 -5.53 -15.77
C ILE A 15 -6.78 -5.75 -15.02
N VAL A 16 -6.75 -6.47 -13.90
CA VAL A 16 -7.95 -6.65 -13.06
C VAL A 16 -8.45 -5.31 -12.53
N GLY A 17 -7.56 -4.44 -12.07
CA GLY A 17 -7.91 -3.09 -11.61
C GLY A 17 -8.58 -2.24 -12.69
N VAL A 18 -8.09 -2.30 -13.93
CA VAL A 18 -8.69 -1.60 -15.08
C VAL A 18 -10.07 -2.17 -15.40
N VAL A 19 -10.22 -3.49 -15.45
CA VAL A 19 -11.52 -4.13 -15.75
C VAL A 19 -12.55 -3.81 -14.68
N VAL A 20 -12.19 -3.97 -13.40
CA VAL A 20 -13.09 -3.67 -12.27
C VAL A 20 -13.40 -2.18 -12.22
N GLY A 21 -12.39 -1.31 -12.34
CA GLY A 21 -12.57 0.13 -12.38
C GLY A 21 -13.52 0.55 -13.49
N PHE A 22 -13.32 0.04 -14.71
CA PHE A 22 -14.20 0.29 -15.84
C PHE A 22 -15.65 -0.17 -15.59
N LEU A 23 -15.84 -1.38 -15.05
CA LEU A 23 -17.17 -1.88 -14.70
C LEU A 23 -17.88 -0.98 -13.67
N PHE A 24 -17.18 -0.47 -12.67
CA PHE A 24 -17.75 0.45 -11.69
C PHE A 24 -18.07 1.82 -12.29
N THR A 25 -17.21 2.34 -13.16
CA THR A 25 -17.42 3.64 -13.83
C THR A 25 -18.64 3.61 -14.76
N ILE A 26 -19.01 2.45 -15.33
CA ILE A 26 -20.23 2.34 -16.16
C ILE A 26 -21.50 2.69 -15.35
N PHE A 27 -21.54 2.39 -14.05
CA PHE A 27 -22.73 2.65 -13.22
C PHE A 27 -22.87 4.11 -12.79
N ASN A 28 -21.78 4.87 -12.68
CA ASN A 28 -21.76 6.27 -12.25
C ASN A 28 -20.78 7.08 -13.10
N TRP A 29 -21.10 7.22 -14.39
CA TRP A 29 -20.23 7.91 -15.34
C TRP A 29 -20.32 9.43 -15.17
N GLU A 30 -19.25 10.04 -14.68
CA GLU A 30 -19.04 11.48 -14.67
C GLU A 30 -18.02 11.84 -15.75
N THR A 31 -18.37 12.73 -16.68
CA THR A 31 -17.45 13.15 -17.74
C THR A 31 -16.41 14.12 -17.18
N PRO A 32 -15.10 13.80 -17.21
CA PRO A 32 -14.06 14.71 -16.75
C PRO A 32 -13.97 15.94 -17.66
N ILE A 33 -13.95 17.14 -17.07
CA ILE A 33 -13.96 18.42 -17.80
C ILE A 33 -12.72 19.23 -17.44
N GLY A 34 -12.02 19.77 -18.46
CA GLY A 34 -10.91 20.69 -18.26
C GLY A 34 -9.70 20.05 -17.56
N TRP A 35 -9.42 20.47 -16.32
CA TRP A 35 -8.24 20.05 -15.55
C TRP A 35 -8.32 18.63 -14.98
N ASP A 36 -9.51 18.01 -14.96
CA ASP A 36 -9.70 16.65 -14.46
C ASP A 36 -8.83 15.64 -15.19
N TRP A 37 -8.63 15.82 -16.51
CA TRP A 37 -7.74 14.98 -17.32
C TRP A 37 -6.29 15.03 -16.85
N PHE A 38 -5.82 16.19 -16.41
CA PHE A 38 -4.46 16.35 -15.88
C PHE A 38 -4.31 15.62 -14.55
N TYR A 39 -5.29 15.74 -13.65
CA TYR A 39 -5.29 15.01 -12.38
C TYR A 39 -5.39 13.49 -12.58
N LEU A 40 -6.25 13.02 -13.49
CA LEU A 40 -6.35 11.60 -13.83
C LEU A 40 -5.02 11.02 -14.35
N LEU A 41 -4.32 11.78 -15.19
CA LEU A 41 -3.01 11.39 -15.70
C LEU A 41 -1.97 11.34 -14.56
N LEU A 42 -1.95 12.33 -13.67
CA LEU A 42 -1.08 12.31 -12.50
C LEU A 42 -1.37 11.08 -11.62
N ILE A 43 -2.63 10.83 -11.28
CA ILE A 43 -3.04 9.69 -10.47
C ILE A 43 -2.58 8.38 -11.12
N GLY A 44 -2.72 8.24 -12.44
CA GLY A 44 -2.22 7.08 -13.18
C GLY A 44 -0.70 6.89 -13.07
N ILE A 45 0.08 7.96 -13.28
CA ILE A 45 1.55 7.89 -13.18
C ILE A 45 1.99 7.55 -11.76
N PHE A 46 1.46 8.24 -10.74
CA PHE A 46 1.81 8.00 -9.35
C PHE A 46 1.39 6.60 -8.90
N SER A 47 0.23 6.10 -9.33
CA SER A 47 -0.22 4.73 -9.05
C SER A 47 0.70 3.69 -9.68
N GLN A 48 1.08 3.88 -10.94
CA GLN A 48 2.03 2.98 -11.62
C GLN A 48 3.38 2.94 -10.90
N LEU A 49 3.93 4.11 -10.56
CA LEU A 49 5.19 4.22 -9.85
C LEU A 49 5.12 3.53 -8.48
N GLY A 50 4.06 3.79 -7.71
CA GLY A 50 3.82 3.14 -6.42
C GLY A 50 3.79 1.61 -6.53
N GLN A 51 3.12 1.09 -7.56
CA GLN A 51 3.00 -0.35 -7.76
C GLN A 51 4.32 -1.01 -8.19
N VAL A 52 5.13 -0.34 -9.02
CA VAL A 52 6.48 -0.81 -9.39
C VAL A 52 7.40 -0.85 -8.16
N PHE A 53 7.36 0.17 -7.31
CA PHE A 53 8.14 0.19 -6.06
C PHE A 53 7.70 -0.90 -5.10
N LEU A 54 6.40 -1.08 -4.91
CA LEU A 54 5.85 -2.14 -4.05
C LEU A 54 6.32 -3.52 -4.49
N THR A 55 6.30 -3.76 -5.79
CA THR A 55 6.72 -5.04 -6.38
C THR A 55 8.21 -5.26 -6.21
N THR A 56 9.01 -4.21 -6.44
CA THR A 56 10.46 -4.27 -6.22
C THR A 56 10.80 -4.49 -4.74
N ALA A 57 10.02 -3.92 -3.81
CA ALA A 57 10.18 -4.15 -2.38
C ALA A 57 9.91 -5.62 -2.02
N PHE A 58 8.82 -6.19 -2.53
CA PHE A 58 8.51 -7.63 -2.36
C PHE A 58 9.56 -8.57 -2.95
N GLN A 59 10.30 -8.14 -3.97
CA GLN A 59 11.39 -8.91 -4.55
C GLN A 59 12.68 -8.86 -3.72
N LYS A 60 12.96 -7.73 -3.08
CA LYS A 60 14.26 -7.46 -2.43
C LYS A 60 14.29 -7.85 -0.95
N GLU A 61 13.16 -7.84 -0.25
CA GLU A 61 13.11 -8.16 1.19
C GLU A 61 12.17 -9.33 1.53
N ARG A 62 12.40 -9.95 2.70
CA ARG A 62 11.48 -10.94 3.29
C ARG A 62 10.07 -10.31 3.34
N ALA A 63 9.06 -11.05 2.85
CA ALA A 63 7.66 -10.59 2.74
C ALA A 63 7.10 -9.92 4.02
N ALA A 64 7.58 -10.32 5.20
CA ALA A 64 7.22 -9.73 6.49
C ALA A 64 7.62 -8.24 6.63
N SER A 65 8.77 -7.85 6.08
CA SER A 65 9.27 -6.47 6.16
C SER A 65 8.46 -5.53 5.25
N VAL A 66 8.08 -6.02 4.07
CA VAL A 66 7.24 -5.28 3.12
C VAL A 66 5.81 -5.09 3.63
N ALA A 67 5.29 -6.06 4.39
CA ALA A 67 4.00 -5.89 5.08
C ALA A 67 4.04 -4.69 6.05
N ILE A 68 5.11 -4.51 6.82
CA ILE A 68 5.29 -3.37 7.74
C ILE A 68 5.31 -2.03 6.98
N VAL A 69 5.98 -1.99 5.81
CA VAL A 69 6.01 -0.80 4.95
C VAL A 69 4.61 -0.44 4.44
N ASN A 70 3.81 -1.43 4.00
CA ASN A 70 2.44 -1.18 3.55
C ASN A 70 1.55 -0.60 4.66
N TYR A 71 1.68 -1.08 5.90
CA TYR A 71 0.94 -0.52 7.03
C TYR A 71 1.37 0.92 7.37
N THR A 72 2.65 1.25 7.18
CA THR A 72 3.14 2.62 7.34
C THR A 72 2.58 3.54 6.24
N GLY A 73 2.48 3.02 5.01
CA GLY A 73 1.84 3.72 3.89
C GLY A 73 0.39 4.09 4.16
N LEU A 74 -0.37 3.23 4.87
CA LEU A 74 -1.74 3.52 5.30
C LEU A 74 -1.81 4.73 6.24
N ILE A 75 -0.86 4.87 7.18
CA ILE A 75 -0.78 6.03 8.06
C ILE A 75 -0.53 7.31 7.24
N TYR A 76 0.41 7.27 6.29
CA TYR A 76 0.67 8.40 5.40
C TYR A 76 -0.54 8.78 4.55
N ALA A 77 -1.27 7.80 4.01
CA ALA A 77 -2.48 8.05 3.24
C ALA A 77 -3.54 8.79 4.06
N LEU A 78 -3.73 8.42 5.33
CA LEU A 78 -4.67 9.10 6.23
C LEU A 78 -4.22 10.53 6.57
N LEU A 79 -2.93 10.73 6.86
CA LEU A 79 -2.38 12.05 7.18
C LEU A 79 -2.47 13.00 5.98
N LEU A 80 -2.08 12.52 4.79
CA LEU A 80 -2.20 13.29 3.55
C LEU A 80 -3.66 13.50 3.16
N GLY A 81 -4.54 12.54 3.40
CA GLY A 81 -5.99 12.67 3.24
C GLY A 81 -6.54 13.87 4.03
N TRP A 82 -6.22 13.91 5.32
CA TRP A 82 -6.62 15.01 6.19
C TRP A 82 -6.00 16.36 5.78
N PHE A 83 -4.70 16.37 5.46
CA PHE A 83 -3.96 17.61 5.21
C PHE A 83 -4.20 18.21 3.81
N VAL A 84 -4.35 17.37 2.79
CA VAL A 84 -4.48 17.79 1.38
C VAL A 84 -5.94 17.97 0.99
N PHE A 85 -6.83 17.07 1.42
CA PHE A 85 -8.25 17.10 1.04
C PHE A 85 -9.14 17.75 2.10
N GLY A 86 -8.61 18.07 3.29
CA GLY A 86 -9.35 18.74 4.35
C GLY A 86 -10.49 17.90 4.93
N GLU A 87 -10.49 16.59 4.69
CA GLU A 87 -11.55 15.69 5.17
C GLU A 87 -11.60 15.68 6.70
N VAL A 88 -12.70 16.18 7.27
CA VAL A 88 -12.91 16.18 8.72
C VAL A 88 -13.04 14.74 9.19
N GLN A 89 -11.99 14.26 9.85
CA GLN A 89 -11.92 12.90 10.36
C GLN A 89 -13.05 12.68 11.36
N THR A 90 -14.01 11.83 10.98
CA THR A 90 -15.09 11.43 11.88
C THR A 90 -14.53 10.58 13.02
N LEU A 91 -15.29 10.46 14.12
CA LEU A 91 -14.92 9.58 15.25
C LEU A 91 -14.58 8.15 14.81
N GLN A 92 -15.22 7.67 13.73
CA GLN A 92 -14.95 6.35 13.16
C GLN A 92 -13.56 6.28 12.50
N SER A 93 -13.18 7.30 11.72
CA SER A 93 -11.85 7.39 11.12
C SER A 93 -10.75 7.52 12.17
N LEU A 94 -11.02 8.25 13.26
CA LEU A 94 -10.09 8.39 14.38
C LEU A 94 -9.84 7.06 15.10
N LEU A 95 -10.90 6.28 15.33
CA LEU A 95 -10.80 4.92 15.88
C LEU A 95 -10.03 3.98 14.94
N GLY A 96 -10.32 4.04 13.64
CA GLY A 96 -9.59 3.28 12.63
C GLY A 96 -8.10 3.62 12.63
N MET A 97 -7.76 4.90 12.71
CA MET A 97 -6.38 5.38 12.81
C MET A 97 -5.67 4.82 14.06
N PHE A 98 -6.34 4.86 15.21
CA PHE A 98 -5.78 4.33 16.46
C PHE A 98 -5.50 2.82 16.37
N LEU A 99 -6.43 2.06 15.76
CA LEU A 99 -6.27 0.63 15.50
C LEU A 99 -5.09 0.34 14.56
N VAL A 100 -4.96 1.09 13.47
CA VAL A 100 -3.86 0.95 12.50
C VAL A 100 -2.52 1.26 13.17
N VAL A 101 -2.42 2.39 13.87
CA VAL A 101 -1.19 2.79 14.57
C VAL A 101 -0.82 1.75 15.64
N GLY A 102 -1.80 1.26 16.41
CA GLY A 102 -1.59 0.18 17.38
C GLY A 102 -1.08 -1.10 16.74
N GLY A 103 -1.67 -1.51 15.61
CA GLY A 103 -1.23 -2.67 14.83
C GLY A 103 0.19 -2.54 14.29
N VAL A 104 0.56 -1.35 13.80
CA VAL A 104 1.93 -1.05 13.32
C VAL A 104 2.93 -1.18 14.47
N ILE A 105 2.66 -0.55 15.62
CA ILE A 105 3.52 -0.62 16.79
C ILE A 105 3.72 -2.08 17.23
N LEU A 106 2.64 -2.85 17.30
CA LEU A 106 2.69 -4.26 17.71
C LEU A 106 3.49 -5.11 16.71
N SER A 107 3.29 -4.89 15.41
CA SER A 107 4.02 -5.58 14.34
C SER A 107 5.53 -5.32 14.41
N VAL A 108 5.92 -4.05 14.65
CA VAL A 108 7.33 -3.66 14.81
C VAL A 108 7.96 -4.32 16.04
N ILE A 109 7.26 -4.33 17.18
CA ILE A 109 7.74 -4.98 18.41
C ILE A 109 7.94 -6.49 18.18
N TYR A 110 6.97 -7.14 17.51
CA TYR A 110 7.04 -8.58 17.23
C TYR A 110 8.19 -8.92 16.29
N SER A 111 8.41 -8.11 15.25
CA SER A 111 9.49 -8.30 14.29
C SER A 111 10.89 -8.10 14.91
N LYS A 112 11.04 -7.14 15.84
CA LYS A 112 12.26 -6.98 16.64
C LYS A 112 12.55 -8.22 17.47
N ARG A 113 11.54 -8.70 18.20
CA ARG A 113 11.68 -9.86 19.09
C ARG A 113 12.07 -11.14 18.33
N GLN A 114 11.59 -11.31 17.10
CA GLN A 114 11.97 -12.44 16.26
C GLN A 114 13.44 -12.39 15.82
N LYS A 115 13.96 -11.20 15.44
CA LYS A 115 15.38 -11.03 15.11
C LYS A 115 16.30 -11.26 16.30
N ASP A 116 15.89 -10.81 17.49
CA ASP A 116 16.68 -11.01 18.71
C ASP A 116 16.81 -12.50 19.07
N LEU A 117 15.77 -13.31 18.82
CA LEU A 117 15.79 -14.76 19.04
C LEU A 117 16.69 -15.48 18.03
N GLU A 118 16.63 -15.13 16.74
CA GLU A 118 17.52 -15.68 15.68
C GLU A 118 19.01 -15.40 16.02
N ASN A 119 19.34 -14.20 16.49
CA ASN A 119 20.70 -13.81 16.86
C ASN A 119 21.22 -14.55 18.12
N ILE A 120 20.33 -14.85 19.07
CA ILE A 120 20.70 -15.62 20.25
C ILE A 120 21.00 -17.06 19.85
N GLU A 121 20.13 -17.72 19.08
CA GLU A 121 20.34 -19.11 18.59
C GLU A 121 21.64 -19.26 17.78
N SER A 122 21.98 -18.29 16.93
CA SER A 122 23.23 -18.32 16.15
C SER A 122 24.51 -18.09 16.97
N SER A 123 24.39 -17.59 18.20
CA SER A 123 25.53 -17.38 19.11
C SER A 123 25.80 -18.58 20.01
N ILE A 124 24.86 -19.53 20.11
CA ILE A 124 24.99 -20.74 20.94
C ILE A 124 25.32 -22.00 20.12
N GLY A 125 25.13 -21.95 18.79
CA GLY A 125 25.56 -22.99 17.84
C GLY A 125 26.90 -22.64 17.20
#